data_AF-A0A8C5D296-F1
#
_entry.id   AF-A0A8C5D296-F1
#
_cell.length_a   1.000
_cell.length_b   1.000
_cell.length_c   1.000
_cell.angle_alpha   90.00
_cell.angle_beta   90.00
_cell.angle_gamma   90.00
#
_symmetry.space_group_name_H-M   'P 1'
#
loop_
_entity.id
_entity.type
_entity.pdbx_description
1 polymer ?
#
loop_
_entity_poly.entity_id
_entity_poly.type
_entity_poly.pdbx_seq_one_letter_code
_entity_poly.pdbx_strand_id
1 'polypeptide(L)'
;MFGANVWTACCISALFTLGVSFVQCEEQNAGRIILVGKTGAGKSACGNTILGRRDAFKEDISPESVTKGCRRDRVRDGNRDIVSVPGPHAFLLVISLKSRFTEEEQNAVKWIEDNFGSDASTYTMVLFTHEDLLEDKSVAEYVSESKHLQRLINQCGGRYHSLINKQKQSLSQVRELLYKIKEMVKFNGGGHYTNEMYQRAQRMLEEERQKKEEEEKRKEKEKYKKFREEEIKGENCQKQLLLSLGLLGVATLISPYVAVGIAAAYGVSGCFDVFGNMVCA
;
A
#
# COMPACT_ATOMS: atom_id res chain seq x y z
N MET A 1 12.74 9.19 17.15
CA MET A 1 11.90 9.87 16.14
C MET A 1 11.93 9.04 14.86
N PHE A 2 10.98 8.15 14.66
CA PHE A 2 10.83 7.38 13.42
C PHE A 2 9.34 7.23 13.13
N GLY A 3 8.98 7.38 11.85
CA GLY A 3 7.71 6.90 11.30
C GLY A 3 6.73 8.00 10.90
N ALA A 4 6.98 8.64 9.76
CA ALA A 4 5.94 9.33 9.01
C ALA A 4 4.80 8.35 8.69
N ASN A 5 3.67 8.49 9.37
CA ASN A 5 2.47 7.74 9.04
C ASN A 5 1.98 8.22 7.68
N VAL A 6 1.94 7.28 6.75
CA VAL A 6 1.63 7.50 5.35
C VAL A 6 0.14 7.44 5.13
N TRP A 7 -0.31 8.38 4.32
CA TRP A 7 -1.70 8.66 4.01
C TRP A 7 -2.04 8.05 2.66
N THR A 8 -3.18 7.38 2.56
CA THR A 8 -3.64 6.74 1.33
C THR A 8 -5.10 7.10 1.08
N ALA A 9 -5.32 8.17 0.32
CA ALA A 9 -6.60 8.47 -0.30
C ALA A 9 -6.61 7.90 -1.72
N CYS A 10 -7.47 6.92 -2.00
CA CYS A 10 -7.64 6.32 -3.32
C CYS A 10 -9.04 6.65 -3.83
N CYS A 11 -9.19 7.60 -4.77
CA CYS A 11 -10.29 7.49 -5.73
C CYS A 11 -9.72 6.68 -6.89
N ILE A 12 -10.27 5.49 -7.11
CA ILE A 12 -10.12 4.91 -8.43
C ILE A 12 -11.21 5.57 -9.26
N SER A 13 -10.81 6.15 -10.37
CA SER A 13 -11.67 6.49 -11.50
C SER A 13 -12.16 5.20 -12.17
N ALA A 14 -12.84 4.32 -11.42
CA ALA A 14 -13.49 3.15 -11.97
C ALA A 14 -14.86 3.59 -12.48
N LEU A 15 -14.89 3.87 -13.78
CA LEU A 15 -16.09 3.95 -14.63
C LEU A 15 -17.07 5.09 -14.31
N PHE A 16 -16.91 6.18 -15.07
CA PHE A 16 -17.85 7.29 -15.23
C PHE A 16 -19.28 6.87 -15.67
N THR A 17 -19.55 5.58 -15.91
CA THR A 17 -20.80 5.11 -16.53
C THR A 17 -22.01 5.17 -15.61
N LEU A 18 -21.84 5.29 -14.28
CA LEU A 18 -22.96 5.38 -13.33
C LEU A 18 -22.84 6.54 -12.31
N GLY A 19 -21.83 7.40 -12.42
CA GLY A 19 -21.66 8.53 -11.49
C GLY A 19 -21.34 8.16 -10.02
N VAL A 20 -21.06 6.88 -9.75
CA VAL A 20 -20.66 6.37 -8.44
C VAL A 20 -19.14 6.46 -8.32
N SER A 21 -18.66 7.01 -7.21
CA SER A 21 -17.24 7.07 -6.87
C SER A 21 -17.00 6.50 -5.48
N PHE A 22 -15.77 6.10 -5.19
CA PHE A 22 -15.41 5.58 -3.89
C PHE A 22 -14.16 6.24 -3.29
N VAL A 23 -14.07 6.15 -1.97
CA VAL A 23 -12.96 6.65 -1.14
C VAL A 23 -12.58 5.55 -0.17
N GLN A 24 -11.34 5.09 -0.22
CA GLN A 24 -10.80 4.17 0.78
C GLN A 24 -10.34 4.95 2.02
N CYS A 25 -10.74 4.47 3.19
CA CYS A 25 -10.37 4.96 4.50
C CYS A 25 -9.74 3.82 5.31
N GLU A 26 -8.58 4.05 5.91
CA GLU A 26 -7.93 3.07 6.77
C GLU A 26 -7.57 3.70 8.11
N GLU A 27 -8.14 3.15 9.18
CA GLU A 27 -7.92 3.61 10.54
C GLU A 27 -7.47 2.42 11.41
N GLN A 28 -6.47 2.66 12.26
CA GLN A 28 -5.80 1.60 13.05
C GLN A 28 -6.74 0.78 13.95
N ASN A 29 -7.95 1.30 14.26
CA ASN A 29 -8.96 0.63 15.09
C ASN A 29 -10.31 0.34 14.39
N ALA A 30 -10.50 0.81 13.15
CA ALA A 30 -11.75 0.65 12.39
C ALA A 30 -11.64 -0.40 11.26
N GLY A 31 -10.42 -0.81 10.91
CA GLY A 31 -10.17 -1.62 9.73
C GLY A 31 -10.22 -0.79 8.44
N ARG A 32 -10.15 -1.49 7.30
CA ARG A 32 -10.26 -0.90 5.96
C ARG A 32 -11.72 -0.67 5.59
N ILE A 33 -12.14 0.57 5.42
CA ILE A 33 -13.50 0.95 5.05
C ILE A 33 -13.48 1.56 3.65
N ILE A 34 -14.42 1.15 2.79
CA ILE A 34 -14.62 1.76 1.47
C ILE A 34 -15.92 2.56 1.51
N LEU A 35 -15.83 3.88 1.34
CA LEU A 35 -16.98 4.76 1.16
C LEU A 35 -17.38 4.73 -0.32
N VAL A 36 -18.62 4.40 -0.66
CA VAL A 36 -19.17 4.34 -2.02
C VAL A 36 -20.35 5.32 -2.11
N GLY A 37 -20.57 5.97 -3.25
CA GLY A 37 -21.77 6.81 -3.42
C GLY A 37 -21.65 7.82 -4.56
N LYS A 38 -22.72 8.56 -4.82
CA LYS A 38 -22.76 9.59 -5.87
C LYS A 38 -21.74 10.71 -5.62
N THR A 39 -21.26 11.34 -6.68
CA THR A 39 -20.44 12.56 -6.58
C THR A 39 -21.23 13.66 -5.85
N GLY A 40 -20.59 14.32 -4.89
CA GLY A 40 -21.25 15.34 -4.05
C GLY A 40 -22.05 14.80 -2.85
N ALA A 41 -22.16 13.48 -2.67
CA ALA A 41 -22.87 12.89 -1.52
C ALA A 41 -22.19 13.11 -0.14
N GLY A 42 -20.97 13.67 -0.14
CA GLY A 42 -20.22 13.98 1.09
C GLY A 42 -19.17 12.94 1.49
N LYS A 43 -18.78 12.01 0.61
CA LYS A 43 -17.79 10.95 0.91
C LYS A 43 -16.49 11.47 1.55
N SER A 44 -15.87 12.50 0.97
CA SER A 44 -14.62 13.09 1.50
C SER A 44 -14.82 13.69 2.89
N ALA A 45 -15.90 14.45 3.10
CA ALA A 45 -16.23 15.05 4.40
C ALA A 45 -16.54 13.98 5.45
N CYS A 46 -17.23 12.90 5.08
CA CYS A 46 -17.46 11.75 5.95
C CYS A 46 -16.15 11.03 6.28
N GLY A 47 -15.28 10.82 5.29
CA GLY A 47 -13.96 10.23 5.51
C GLY A 47 -13.10 11.04 6.48
N ASN A 48 -13.07 12.36 6.31
CA ASN A 48 -12.41 13.30 7.22
C ASN A 48 -12.98 13.20 8.65
N THR A 49 -14.31 13.13 8.75
CA THR A 49 -15.01 13.02 10.04
C THR A 49 -14.72 11.70 10.74
N ILE A 50 -14.77 10.57 10.01
CA ILE A 50 -14.47 9.23 10.54
C ILE A 50 -13.02 9.15 11.01
N LEU A 51 -12.08 9.68 10.21
CA LEU A 51 -10.65 9.70 10.58
C LEU A 51 -10.32 10.68 11.70
N GLY A 52 -11.24 11.58 12.06
CA GLY A 52 -10.98 12.69 12.99
C GLY A 52 -9.95 13.70 12.46
N ARG A 53 -9.76 13.79 11.14
CA ARG A 53 -8.75 14.64 10.49
C ARG A 53 -9.39 15.48 9.39
N ARG A 54 -9.08 16.79 9.35
CA ARG A 54 -9.77 17.74 8.44
C ARG A 54 -9.19 17.80 7.02
N ASP A 55 -8.00 17.24 6.82
CA ASP A 55 -7.19 17.37 5.62
C ASP A 55 -6.82 16.02 4.98
N ALA A 56 -7.43 14.92 5.44
CA ALA A 56 -7.20 13.60 4.87
C ALA A 56 -7.71 13.52 3.42
N PHE A 57 -8.82 14.20 3.13
CA PHE A 57 -9.41 14.32 1.80
C PHE A 57 -9.73 15.79 1.51
N LYS A 58 -9.38 16.26 0.31
CA LYS A 58 -9.79 17.61 -0.15
C LYS A 58 -11.29 17.63 -0.41
N GLU A 59 -11.97 18.62 0.15
CA GLU A 59 -13.39 18.88 -0.02
C GLU A 59 -13.62 19.95 -1.10
N ASP A 60 -13.17 19.72 -2.34
CA ASP A 60 -13.45 20.64 -3.45
C ASP A 60 -14.64 20.16 -4.28
N ILE A 61 -15.56 21.08 -4.59
CA ILE A 61 -16.70 20.89 -5.51
C ILE A 61 -16.14 20.89 -6.94
N SER A 62 -15.44 19.84 -7.34
CA SER A 62 -14.92 19.67 -8.70
C SER A 62 -15.58 18.46 -9.38
N PRO A 63 -15.97 18.57 -10.68
CA PRO A 63 -16.39 17.43 -11.48
C PRO A 63 -15.24 16.47 -11.82
N GLU A 64 -13.99 16.86 -11.57
CA GLU A 64 -12.81 16.01 -11.75
C GLU A 64 -12.51 15.22 -10.47
N SER A 65 -12.34 13.90 -10.59
CA SER A 65 -12.01 13.03 -9.45
C SER A 65 -10.65 13.41 -8.86
N VAL A 66 -10.66 14.23 -7.80
CA VAL A 66 -9.45 14.63 -7.08
C VAL A 66 -8.98 13.48 -6.19
N THR A 67 -8.03 12.68 -6.66
CA THR A 67 -7.00 12.08 -5.78
C THR A 67 -5.74 11.82 -6.57
N LYS A 68 -4.64 12.45 -6.13
CA LYS A 68 -3.30 12.09 -6.54
C LYS A 68 -2.73 11.10 -5.52
N GLY A 69 -2.57 9.85 -5.96
CA GLY A 69 -1.60 8.91 -5.42
C GLY A 69 -2.04 8.06 -4.22
N CYS A 70 -2.64 6.91 -4.49
CA CYS A 70 -2.65 5.80 -3.54
C CYS A 70 -1.71 4.69 -4.07
N ARG A 71 -0.54 4.53 -3.46
CA ARG A 71 0.51 3.59 -3.92
C ARG A 71 0.63 2.30 -3.10
N ARG A 72 -0.01 2.17 -1.92
CA ARG A 72 0.36 1.10 -0.97
C ARG A 72 -0.47 -0.18 -1.00
N ASP A 73 -1.71 -0.16 -1.46
CA ASP A 73 -2.56 -1.36 -1.45
C ASP A 73 -3.33 -1.54 -2.75
N ARG A 74 -2.74 -1.10 -3.86
CA ARG A 74 -3.30 -1.23 -5.20
C ARG A 74 -2.59 -2.35 -5.94
N VAL A 75 -3.34 -3.37 -6.32
CA VAL A 75 -2.87 -4.46 -7.18
C VAL A 75 -3.57 -4.34 -8.53
N ARG A 76 -2.81 -4.39 -9.62
CA ARG A 76 -3.37 -4.39 -10.95
C ARG A 76 -3.60 -5.83 -11.40
N ASP A 77 -4.86 -6.20 -11.60
CA ASP A 77 -5.25 -7.47 -12.22
C ASP A 77 -5.85 -7.20 -13.61
N GLY A 78 -5.03 -7.37 -14.65
CA GLY A 78 -5.38 -6.99 -16.01
C GLY A 78 -5.69 -5.49 -16.14
N ASN A 79 -6.95 -5.16 -16.44
CA ASN A 79 -7.44 -3.78 -16.58
C ASN A 79 -8.22 -3.28 -15.34
N ARG A 80 -8.18 -4.02 -14.23
CA ARG A 80 -8.85 -3.65 -12.97
C ARG A 80 -7.82 -3.32 -11.91
N ASP A 81 -8.04 -2.22 -11.20
CA ASP A 81 -7.27 -1.85 -10.02
C ASP A 81 -8.00 -2.38 -8.78
N ILE A 82 -7.39 -3.33 -8.09
CA ILE A 82 -7.89 -3.90 -6.83
C ILE A 82 -7.30 -3.09 -5.68
N VAL A 83 -8.15 -2.58 -4.80
CA VAL A 83 -7.75 -1.77 -3.64
C VAL A 83 -8.23 -2.40 -2.35
N SER A 84 -7.59 -2.02 -1.23
CA SER A 84 -7.89 -2.50 0.12
C SER A 84 -7.53 -3.97 0.37
N VAL A 85 -6.52 -4.53 -0.31
CA VAL A 85 -6.05 -5.92 -0.10
C VAL A 85 -5.61 -6.13 1.36
N PRO A 86 -5.94 -7.26 2.03
CA PRO A 86 -6.65 -8.47 1.57
C PRO A 86 -8.18 -8.35 1.44
N GLY A 87 -8.75 -7.20 1.77
CA GLY A 87 -10.16 -6.86 1.54
C GLY A 87 -10.70 -5.88 2.59
N PRO A 88 -11.83 -5.19 2.31
CA PRO A 88 -12.43 -4.21 3.23
C PRO A 88 -13.18 -4.91 4.37
N HIS A 89 -13.28 -4.23 5.51
CA HIS A 89 -14.12 -4.63 6.64
C HIS A 89 -15.55 -4.11 6.50
N ALA A 90 -15.75 -3.01 5.77
CA ALA A 90 -17.06 -2.46 5.51
C ALA A 90 -17.08 -1.68 4.20
N PHE A 91 -18.21 -1.78 3.49
CA PHE A 91 -18.60 -0.83 2.46
C PHE A 91 -19.64 0.12 3.07
N LEU A 92 -19.37 1.42 3.02
CA LEU A 92 -20.29 2.46 3.48
C LEU A 92 -20.89 3.17 2.28
N LEU A 93 -22.16 2.91 1.99
CA LEU A 93 -22.89 3.56 0.92
C LEU A 93 -23.41 4.93 1.39
N VAL A 94 -22.72 5.99 0.97
CA VAL A 94 -22.98 7.37 1.36
C VAL A 94 -24.12 7.95 0.54
N ILE A 95 -25.22 8.29 1.21
CA ILE A 95 -26.41 8.93 0.65
C ILE A 95 -26.60 10.29 1.32
N SER A 96 -26.77 11.33 0.51
CA SER A 96 -26.99 12.69 1.03
C SER A 96 -28.47 12.98 1.21
N LEU A 97 -28.87 13.34 2.43
CA LEU A 97 -30.24 13.76 2.75
C LEU A 97 -30.58 15.16 2.19
N LYS A 98 -29.57 15.91 1.73
CA LYS A 98 -29.76 17.21 1.07
C LYS A 98 -30.36 17.07 -0.34
N SER A 99 -30.12 15.95 -1.00
CA SER A 99 -30.49 15.72 -2.40
C SER A 99 -31.60 14.69 -2.52
N ARG A 100 -32.30 14.70 -3.66
CA ARG A 100 -33.29 13.66 -3.97
C ARG A 100 -32.58 12.34 -4.20
N PHE A 101 -33.20 11.27 -3.73
CA PHE A 101 -32.72 9.92 -3.99
C PHE A 101 -32.81 9.58 -5.49
N THR A 102 -31.68 9.25 -6.11
CA THR A 102 -31.58 9.08 -7.57
C THR A 102 -31.42 7.62 -8.02
N GLU A 103 -31.55 7.36 -9.33
CA GLU A 103 -31.35 6.01 -9.89
C GLU A 103 -29.92 5.50 -9.69
N GLU A 104 -28.93 6.38 -9.71
CA GLU A 104 -27.53 6.02 -9.44
C GLU A 104 -27.37 5.47 -8.02
N GLU A 105 -28.10 6.03 -7.05
CA GLU A 105 -28.08 5.55 -5.66
C GLU A 105 -28.86 4.24 -5.53
N GLN A 106 -30.00 4.10 -6.22
CA GLN A 106 -30.77 2.83 -6.26
C GLN A 106 -29.95 1.66 -6.82
N ASN A 107 -29.11 1.91 -7.82
CA ASN A 107 -28.28 0.89 -8.45
C ASN A 107 -26.92 0.70 -7.75
N ALA A 108 -26.62 1.46 -6.70
CA ALA A 108 -25.30 1.45 -6.07
C ALA A 108 -24.97 0.11 -5.41
N VAL A 109 -25.93 -0.55 -4.75
CA VAL A 109 -25.71 -1.88 -4.14
C VAL A 109 -25.43 -2.92 -5.22
N LYS A 110 -26.22 -2.92 -6.29
CA LYS A 110 -25.99 -3.79 -7.45
C LYS A 110 -24.60 -3.57 -8.05
N TRP A 111 -24.19 -2.31 -8.19
CA TRP A 111 -22.84 -1.99 -8.65
C TRP A 111 -21.76 -2.54 -7.71
N ILE A 112 -21.95 -2.48 -6.39
CA ILE A 112 -21.03 -3.08 -5.42
C ILE A 112 -20.97 -4.61 -5.64
N GLU A 113 -22.12 -5.26 -5.80
CA GLU A 113 -22.19 -6.71 -6.04
C GLU A 113 -21.54 -7.11 -7.38
N ASP A 114 -21.75 -6.34 -8.44
CA ASP A 114 -21.17 -6.60 -9.77
C ASP A 114 -19.64 -6.44 -9.77
N ASN A 115 -19.08 -5.53 -8.96
CA ASN A 115 -17.65 -5.26 -8.91
C ASN A 115 -16.90 -6.09 -7.85
N PHE A 116 -17.51 -6.26 -6.68
CA PHE A 116 -16.88 -6.90 -5.53
C PHE A 116 -17.41 -8.31 -5.29
N GLY A 117 -18.51 -8.74 -5.91
CA GLY A 117 -19.14 -10.05 -5.71
C GLY A 117 -20.44 -9.96 -4.92
N SER A 118 -21.34 -10.93 -5.11
CA SER A 118 -22.68 -10.95 -4.49
C SER A 118 -22.66 -10.77 -2.98
N ASP A 119 -21.66 -11.33 -2.31
CA ASP A 119 -21.57 -11.33 -0.85
C ASP A 119 -21.08 -9.97 -0.30
N ALA A 120 -20.67 -9.03 -1.16
CA ALA A 120 -20.24 -7.70 -0.73
C ALA A 120 -21.37 -6.89 -0.07
N SER A 121 -22.63 -7.13 -0.46
CA SER A 121 -23.79 -6.52 0.20
C SER A 121 -23.90 -6.92 1.68
N THR A 122 -23.41 -8.11 2.06
CA THR A 122 -23.35 -8.56 3.47
C THR A 122 -22.35 -7.76 4.31
N TYR A 123 -21.40 -7.05 3.72
CA TYR A 123 -20.49 -6.12 4.40
C TYR A 123 -20.84 -4.65 4.13
N THR A 124 -22.00 -4.38 3.53
CA THR A 124 -22.44 -3.05 3.15
C THR A 124 -23.41 -2.45 4.17
N MET A 125 -23.19 -1.19 4.54
CA MET A 125 -24.07 -0.39 5.41
C MET A 125 -24.34 0.97 4.76
N VAL A 126 -25.56 1.46 4.90
CA VAL A 126 -25.94 2.79 4.38
C VAL A 126 -25.50 3.87 5.37
N LEU A 127 -24.83 4.90 4.88
CA LEU A 127 -24.40 6.06 5.66
C LEU A 127 -25.13 7.31 5.15
N PHE A 128 -26.04 7.84 5.95
CA PHE A 128 -26.72 9.08 5.65
C PHE A 128 -25.88 10.29 6.09
N THR A 129 -25.78 11.27 5.22
CA THR A 129 -25.12 12.54 5.50
C THR A 129 -26.15 13.65 5.57
N HIS A 130 -25.82 14.74 6.25
CA HIS A 130 -26.68 15.91 6.39
C HIS A 130 -28.01 15.61 7.11
N GLU A 131 -27.97 14.78 8.15
CA GLU A 131 -29.13 14.54 9.02
C GLU A 131 -29.68 15.84 9.62
N ASP A 132 -28.83 16.84 9.82
CA ASP A 132 -29.20 18.18 10.30
C ASP A 132 -30.08 18.98 9.31
N LEU A 133 -30.31 18.47 8.09
CA LEU A 133 -31.22 19.07 7.12
C LEU A 133 -32.61 18.41 7.11
N LEU A 134 -32.77 17.28 7.79
CA LEU A 134 -34.10 16.80 8.13
C LEU A 134 -34.61 17.77 9.20
N GLU A 135 -35.71 18.46 8.92
CA GLU A 135 -36.33 19.44 9.82
C GLU A 135 -36.77 18.78 11.15
N ASP A 136 -38.07 18.55 11.34
CA ASP A 136 -38.60 17.85 12.52
C ASP A 136 -38.70 16.32 12.30
N LYS A 137 -38.19 15.81 11.18
CA LYS A 137 -38.30 14.39 10.81
C LYS A 137 -37.08 13.60 11.24
N SER A 138 -37.33 12.42 11.81
CA SER A 138 -36.26 11.45 12.04
C SER A 138 -35.77 10.81 10.74
N VAL A 139 -34.52 10.32 10.71
CA VAL A 139 -34.00 9.51 9.59
C VAL A 139 -34.88 8.29 9.33
N ALA A 140 -35.45 7.70 10.40
CA ALA A 140 -36.36 6.56 10.28
C ALA A 140 -37.66 6.93 9.54
N GLU A 141 -38.24 8.10 9.81
CA GLU A 141 -39.39 8.61 9.07
C GLU A 141 -39.05 8.84 7.60
N TYR A 142 -37.92 9.48 7.31
CA TYR A 142 -37.47 9.70 5.93
C TYR A 142 -37.32 8.39 5.14
N VAL A 143 -36.76 7.36 5.78
CA VAL A 143 -36.68 6.01 5.19
C VAL A 143 -38.07 5.41 4.98
N SER A 144 -38.98 5.56 5.93
CA SER A 144 -40.34 5.02 5.85
C SER A 144 -41.18 5.61 4.70
N GLU A 145 -40.87 6.84 4.29
CA GLU A 145 -41.56 7.52 3.19
C GLU A 145 -41.16 7.01 1.80
N SER A 146 -39.99 6.38 1.66
CA SER A 146 -39.46 5.94 0.36
C SER A 146 -39.32 4.42 0.26
N LYS A 147 -40.16 3.80 -0.58
CA LYS A 147 -40.08 2.36 -0.90
C LYS A 147 -38.74 1.97 -1.54
N HIS A 148 -38.16 2.86 -2.34
CA HIS A 148 -36.87 2.59 -2.98
C HIS A 148 -35.74 2.61 -1.95
N LEU A 149 -35.79 3.52 -0.97
CA LEU A 149 -34.78 3.59 0.09
C LEU A 149 -34.88 2.41 1.05
N GLN A 150 -36.10 1.99 1.41
CA GLN A 150 -36.33 0.76 2.18
C GLN A 150 -35.76 -0.47 1.46
N ARG A 151 -36.00 -0.59 0.15
CA ARG A 151 -35.45 -1.69 -0.65
C ARG A 151 -33.93 -1.70 -0.59
N LEU A 152 -33.29 -0.55 -0.77
CA LEU A 152 -31.84 -0.41 -0.73
C LEU A 152 -31.27 -0.76 0.66
N ILE A 153 -31.89 -0.28 1.75
CA ILE A 153 -31.46 -0.61 3.12
C ILE A 153 -31.64 -2.10 3.40
N ASN A 154 -32.71 -2.71 2.91
CA ASN A 154 -32.97 -4.14 3.08
C ASN A 154 -31.95 -5.01 2.31
N GLN A 155 -31.50 -4.57 1.12
CA GLN A 155 -30.39 -5.23 0.41
C GLN A 155 -29.09 -5.18 1.23
N CYS A 156 -28.89 -4.11 2.01
CA CYS A 156 -27.80 -3.97 2.97
C CYS A 156 -28.10 -4.61 4.33
N GLY A 157 -29.04 -5.55 4.44
CA GLY A 157 -29.38 -6.25 5.68
C GLY A 157 -30.03 -5.38 6.77
N GLY A 158 -30.70 -4.28 6.39
CA GLY A 158 -31.37 -3.38 7.33
C GLY A 158 -30.43 -2.36 8.01
N ARG A 159 -29.16 -2.30 7.60
CA ARG A 159 -28.12 -1.54 8.31
C ARG A 159 -27.98 -0.13 7.76
N TYR A 160 -28.18 0.86 8.63
CA TYR A 160 -27.86 2.25 8.33
C TYR A 160 -27.37 3.02 9.56
N HIS A 161 -26.70 4.13 9.31
CA HIS A 161 -26.26 5.09 10.31
C HIS A 161 -26.29 6.51 9.71
N SER A 162 -26.42 7.53 10.54
CA SER A 162 -26.44 8.93 10.13
C SER A 162 -25.26 9.69 10.73
N LEU A 163 -24.65 10.57 9.93
CA LEU A 163 -23.47 11.33 10.32
C LEU A 163 -23.64 12.80 9.97
N ILE A 164 -23.41 13.66 10.97
CA ILE A 164 -23.39 15.11 10.79
C ILE A 164 -21.93 15.54 10.68
N ASN A 165 -21.55 16.09 9.52
CA ASN A 165 -20.17 16.48 9.22
C ASN A 165 -19.75 17.82 9.90
N LYS A 166 -20.34 18.20 11.05
CA LYS A 166 -20.03 19.43 11.81
C LYS A 166 -19.20 19.11 13.08
N GLN A 167 -18.06 19.79 13.19
CA GLN A 167 -16.84 19.39 13.94
C GLN A 167 -16.92 19.06 15.44
N LYS A 168 -17.99 19.39 16.17
CA LYS A 168 -18.02 19.23 17.65
C LYS A 168 -18.88 18.08 18.17
N GLN A 169 -19.74 17.50 17.33
CA GLN A 169 -20.69 16.45 17.72
C GLN A 169 -20.38 15.07 17.09
N SER A 170 -19.31 14.96 16.30
CA SER A 170 -19.04 13.78 15.48
C SER A 170 -18.45 12.59 16.24
N LEU A 171 -17.85 12.76 17.42
CA LEU A 171 -17.14 11.67 18.08
C LEU A 171 -18.07 10.54 18.58
N SER A 172 -19.26 10.88 19.10
CA SER A 172 -20.24 9.88 19.52
C SER A 172 -20.84 9.16 18.32
N GLN A 173 -21.19 9.90 17.25
CA GLN A 173 -21.71 9.34 16.01
C GLN A 173 -20.68 8.41 15.35
N VAL A 174 -19.44 8.85 15.20
CA VAL A 174 -18.35 8.01 14.67
C VAL A 174 -18.13 6.79 15.55
N ARG A 175 -18.13 6.92 16.87
CA ARG A 175 -18.00 5.77 17.77
C ARG A 175 -19.14 4.76 17.59
N GLU A 176 -20.38 5.22 17.45
CA GLU A 176 -21.53 4.37 17.18
C GLU A 176 -21.44 3.70 15.80
N LEU A 177 -21.03 4.44 14.77
CA LEU A 177 -20.77 3.91 13.43
C LEU A 177 -19.74 2.78 13.48
N LEU A 178 -18.59 3.01 14.12
CA LEU A 178 -17.54 2.02 14.25
C LEU A 178 -17.99 0.80 15.07
N TYR A 179 -18.84 1.01 16.09
CA TYR A 179 -19.45 -0.09 16.83
C TYR A 179 -20.38 -0.94 15.95
N LYS A 180 -21.26 -0.31 15.15
CA LYS A 180 -22.13 -1.00 14.19
C LYS A 180 -21.34 -1.78 13.14
N ILE A 181 -20.23 -1.21 12.65
CA ILE A 181 -19.31 -1.90 11.73
C ILE A 181 -18.68 -3.12 12.40
N LYS A 182 -18.19 -2.99 13.65
CA LYS A 182 -17.61 -4.12 14.38
C LYS A 182 -18.60 -5.25 14.59
N GLU A 183 -19.83 -4.94 14.97
CA GLU A 183 -20.89 -5.94 15.13
C GLU A 183 -21.25 -6.61 13.80
N MET A 184 -21.31 -5.84 12.71
CA MET A 184 -21.50 -6.38 11.36
C MET A 184 -20.38 -7.37 10.97
N VAL A 185 -19.12 -6.97 11.15
CA VAL A 185 -17.97 -7.82 10.83
C VAL A 185 -17.98 -9.09 11.69
N LYS A 186 -18.28 -8.96 12.98
CA LYS A 186 -18.39 -10.09 13.91
C LYS A 186 -19.50 -11.06 13.49
N PHE A 187 -20.66 -10.56 13.08
CA PHE A 187 -21.74 -11.38 12.55
C PHE A 187 -21.33 -12.14 11.28
N ASN A 188 -20.50 -11.53 10.43
CA ASN A 188 -19.94 -12.15 9.23
C ASN A 188 -18.71 -13.05 9.50
N GLY A 189 -18.50 -13.52 10.74
CA GLY A 189 -17.40 -14.43 11.10
C GLY A 189 -16.12 -13.74 11.56
N GLY A 190 -16.13 -12.41 11.77
CA GLY A 190 -15.04 -11.64 12.37
C GLY A 190 -13.92 -11.23 11.40
N GLY A 191 -13.92 -11.74 10.17
CA GLY A 191 -12.94 -11.41 9.14
C GLY A 191 -13.35 -10.24 8.25
N HIS A 192 -12.38 -9.65 7.57
CA HIS A 192 -12.63 -8.74 6.45
C HIS A 192 -13.31 -9.48 5.30
N TYR A 193 -14.06 -8.75 4.48
CA TYR A 193 -14.61 -9.26 3.23
C TYR A 193 -13.49 -9.78 2.33
N THR A 194 -13.66 -10.96 1.76
CA THR A 194 -12.72 -11.52 0.78
C THR A 194 -13.49 -12.29 -0.29
N ASN A 195 -12.89 -12.37 -1.47
CA ASN A 195 -13.40 -13.11 -2.62
C ASN A 195 -12.22 -13.56 -3.50
N GLU A 196 -12.48 -14.19 -4.64
CA GLU A 196 -11.41 -14.62 -5.54
C GLU A 196 -10.51 -13.46 -6.01
N MET A 197 -11.08 -12.29 -6.28
CA MET A 197 -10.34 -11.11 -6.71
C MET A 197 -9.32 -10.70 -5.63
N TYR A 198 -9.75 -10.59 -4.37
CA TYR A 198 -8.90 -10.23 -3.26
C TYR A 198 -7.84 -11.27 -2.94
N GLN A 199 -8.19 -12.56 -3.00
CA GLN A 199 -7.24 -13.65 -2.79
C GLN A 199 -6.14 -13.67 -3.86
N ARG A 200 -6.50 -13.43 -5.13
CA ARG A 200 -5.54 -13.30 -6.23
C ARG A 200 -4.62 -12.11 -5.99
N ALA A 201 -5.17 -10.95 -5.64
CA ALA A 201 -4.39 -9.75 -5.35
C ALA A 201 -3.39 -9.96 -4.21
N GLN A 202 -3.81 -10.65 -3.14
CA GLN A 202 -2.94 -10.97 -2.02
C GLN A 202 -1.80 -11.91 -2.42
N ARG A 203 -2.06 -12.92 -3.26
CA ARG A 203 -1.00 -13.79 -3.80
C ARG A 203 0.03 -13.01 -4.62
N MET A 204 -0.42 -12.10 -5.49
CA MET A 204 0.48 -11.26 -6.29
C MET A 204 1.39 -10.39 -5.41
N LEU A 205 0.83 -9.76 -4.36
CA LEU A 205 1.63 -8.95 -3.43
C LEU A 205 2.65 -9.80 -2.67
N GLU A 206 2.27 -11.01 -2.25
CA GLU A 206 3.17 -11.90 -1.53
C GLU A 206 4.31 -12.40 -2.43
N GLU A 207 4.02 -12.76 -3.68
CA GLU A 207 5.04 -13.14 -4.67
C GLU A 207 6.00 -11.99 -4.99
N GLU A 208 5.49 -10.75 -5.14
CA GLU A 208 6.34 -9.57 -5.33
C GLU A 208 7.23 -9.30 -4.12
N ARG A 209 6.70 -9.50 -2.91
CA ARG A 209 7.46 -9.34 -1.67
C ARG A 209 8.59 -10.36 -1.58
N GLN A 210 8.29 -11.62 -1.87
CA GLN A 210 9.29 -12.69 -1.88
C GLN A 210 10.39 -12.43 -2.91
N LYS A 211 10.04 -12.01 -4.14
CA LYS A 211 11.03 -11.65 -5.15
C LYS A 211 11.95 -10.51 -4.72
N LYS A 212 11.39 -9.47 -4.06
CA LYS A 212 12.20 -8.36 -3.52
C LYS A 212 13.13 -8.82 -2.41
N GLU A 213 12.66 -9.63 -1.48
CA GLU A 213 13.48 -10.21 -0.41
C GLU A 213 14.59 -11.12 -0.95
N GLU A 214 14.29 -11.94 -1.96
CA GLU A 214 15.29 -12.77 -2.64
C GLU A 214 16.33 -11.92 -3.39
N GLU A 215 15.89 -10.87 -4.07
CA GLU A 215 16.78 -9.94 -4.77
C GLU A 215 17.68 -9.18 -3.78
N GLU A 216 17.15 -8.74 -2.64
CA GLU A 216 17.92 -8.11 -1.57
C GLU A 216 18.96 -9.06 -0.98
N LYS A 217 18.56 -10.29 -0.64
CA LYS A 217 19.49 -11.34 -0.18
C LYS A 217 20.57 -11.65 -1.22
N ARG A 218 20.22 -11.65 -2.51
CA ARG A 218 21.19 -11.86 -3.61
C ARG A 218 22.19 -10.71 -3.68
N LYS A 219 21.72 -9.46 -3.64
CA LYS A 219 22.57 -8.25 -3.62
C LYS A 219 23.50 -8.23 -2.40
N GLU A 220 23.01 -8.65 -1.24
CA GLU A 220 23.81 -8.74 -0.02
C GLU A 220 24.91 -9.81 -0.13
N LYS A 221 24.57 -11.02 -0.62
CA LYS A 221 25.55 -12.08 -0.87
C LYS A 221 26.61 -11.67 -1.89
N GLU A 222 26.23 -10.96 -2.96
CA GLU A 222 27.17 -10.43 -3.95
C GLU A 222 28.12 -9.39 -3.36
N LYS A 223 27.62 -8.48 -2.49
CA LYS A 223 28.46 -7.53 -1.76
C LYS A 223 29.45 -8.24 -0.84
N TYR A 224 28.99 -9.24 -0.08
CA TYR A 224 29.86 -10.01 0.81
C TYR A 224 30.94 -10.77 0.05
N LYS A 225 30.61 -11.37 -1.10
CA LYS A 225 31.60 -12.04 -1.97
C LYS A 225 32.66 -11.08 -2.48
N LYS A 226 32.27 -9.89 -2.95
CA LYS A 226 33.22 -8.84 -3.38
C LYS A 226 34.16 -8.42 -2.25
N PHE A 227 33.63 -8.19 -1.06
CA PHE A 227 34.42 -7.85 0.12
C PHE A 227 35.45 -8.94 0.46
N ARG A 228 35.02 -10.21 0.44
CA ARG A 228 35.91 -11.38 0.63
C ARG A 228 36.97 -11.52 -0.46
N GLU A 229 36.63 -11.27 -1.72
CA GLU A 229 37.60 -11.30 -2.83
C GLU A 229 38.65 -10.18 -2.70
N GLU A 230 38.24 -9.00 -2.23
CA GLU A 230 39.14 -7.89 -1.93
C GLU A 230 40.10 -8.22 -0.77
N GLU A 231 39.61 -8.83 0.31
CA GLU A 231 40.44 -9.31 1.42
C GLU A 231 41.48 -10.35 0.95
N ILE A 232 41.06 -11.36 0.19
CA ILE A 232 41.96 -12.43 -0.32
C ILE A 232 43.03 -11.85 -1.25
N LYS A 233 42.67 -10.89 -2.12
CA LYS A 233 43.64 -10.19 -2.98
C LYS A 233 44.67 -9.42 -2.15
N GLY A 234 44.23 -8.75 -1.08
CA GLY A 234 45.11 -8.06 -0.14
C GLY A 234 46.10 -9.02 0.54
N GLU A 235 45.62 -10.13 1.08
CA GLU A 235 46.48 -11.15 1.71
C GLU A 235 47.50 -11.77 0.74
N ASN A 236 47.06 -12.08 -0.49
CA ASN A 236 47.95 -12.63 -1.51
C ASN A 236 49.05 -11.64 -1.93
N CYS A 237 48.72 -10.35 -2.06
CA CYS A 237 49.70 -9.29 -2.33
C CYS A 237 50.76 -9.21 -1.23
N GLN A 238 50.33 -9.30 0.04
CA GLN A 238 51.23 -9.27 1.19
C GLN A 238 52.17 -10.49 1.24
N LYS A 239 51.65 -11.70 0.98
CA LYS A 239 52.47 -12.93 0.90
C LYS A 239 53.48 -12.87 -0.24
N GLN A 240 53.09 -12.34 -1.40
CA GLN A 240 53.98 -12.23 -2.57
C GLN A 240 55.12 -11.23 -2.31
N LEU A 241 54.87 -10.14 -1.60
CA LEU A 241 55.89 -9.18 -1.16
C LEU A 241 56.89 -9.80 -0.16
N LEU A 242 56.43 -10.64 0.77
CA LEU A 242 57.29 -11.34 1.72
C LEU A 242 58.19 -12.39 1.05
N LEU A 243 57.67 -13.11 0.05
CA LEU A 243 58.42 -14.10 -0.73
C LEU A 243 59.57 -13.46 -1.53
N SER A 244 59.35 -12.31 -2.16
CA SER A 244 60.40 -11.61 -2.92
C SER A 244 61.50 -11.04 -2.02
N LEU A 245 61.15 -10.52 -0.84
CA LEU A 245 62.12 -10.08 0.17
C LEU A 245 62.93 -11.26 0.75
N GLY A 246 62.31 -12.42 0.95
CA GLY A 246 63.00 -13.65 1.37
C GLY A 246 64.05 -14.12 0.37
N LEU A 247 63.77 -14.05 -0.93
CA LEU A 247 64.74 -14.40 -1.98
C LEU A 247 65.95 -13.46 -2.01
N LEU A 248 65.76 -12.17 -1.76
CA LEU A 248 66.87 -11.21 -1.63
C LEU A 248 67.72 -11.48 -0.38
N GLY A 249 67.10 -11.91 0.72
CA GLY A 249 67.80 -12.30 1.95
C GLY A 249 68.62 -13.60 1.83
N VAL A 250 68.27 -14.50 0.91
CA VAL A 250 69.08 -15.70 0.62
C VAL A 250 70.21 -15.40 -0.36
N ALA A 251 70.02 -14.45 -1.27
CA ALA A 251 71.06 -14.01 -2.22
C ALA A 251 72.28 -13.34 -1.53
N THR A 252 72.11 -12.75 -0.34
CA THR A 252 73.22 -12.19 0.45
C THR A 252 74.03 -13.24 1.21
N LEU A 253 73.58 -14.51 1.25
CA LEU A 253 74.31 -15.63 1.86
C LEU A 253 75.05 -16.51 0.86
N ILE A 254 74.81 -16.32 -0.44
CA ILE A 254 75.61 -16.94 -1.50
C ILE A 254 76.77 -15.99 -1.78
N SER A 255 77.99 -16.44 -1.47
CA SER A 255 79.26 -15.78 -1.77
C SER A 255 79.21 -15.01 -3.10
N PRO A 256 79.75 -13.77 -3.18
CA PRO A 256 79.62 -12.86 -4.34
C PRO A 256 80.10 -13.42 -5.70
N TYR A 257 80.62 -14.64 -5.74
CA TYR A 257 81.12 -15.32 -6.91
C TYR A 257 80.06 -16.09 -7.75
N VAL A 258 78.79 -16.21 -7.33
CA VAL A 258 77.74 -16.90 -8.13
C VAL A 258 76.66 -15.95 -8.68
N ALA A 259 76.65 -14.68 -8.27
CA ALA A 259 75.61 -13.71 -8.65
C ALA A 259 75.58 -13.34 -10.15
N VAL A 260 76.61 -13.70 -10.93
CA VAL A 260 76.68 -13.39 -12.37
C VAL A 260 75.95 -14.42 -13.24
N GLY A 261 75.53 -15.57 -12.70
CA GLY A 261 74.98 -16.69 -13.51
C GLY A 261 73.46 -16.77 -13.67
N ILE A 262 72.65 -16.24 -12.74
CA ILE A 262 71.21 -16.60 -12.66
C ILE A 262 70.28 -15.61 -13.38
N ALA A 263 70.74 -14.41 -13.73
CA ALA A 263 69.93 -13.40 -14.43
C ALA A 263 69.44 -13.85 -15.83
N ALA A 264 70.04 -14.87 -16.44
CA ALA A 264 69.69 -15.35 -17.77
C ALA A 264 68.63 -16.47 -17.80
N ALA A 265 68.28 -17.11 -16.66
CA ALA A 265 67.45 -18.32 -16.66
C ALA A 265 65.95 -18.07 -16.40
N TYR A 266 65.58 -16.97 -15.73
CA TYR A 266 64.19 -16.75 -15.27
C TYR A 266 63.33 -15.85 -16.15
N GLY A 267 63.85 -15.35 -17.29
CA GLY A 267 63.03 -14.67 -18.29
C GLY A 267 62.07 -13.63 -17.71
N VAL A 268 62.55 -12.75 -16.82
CA VAL A 268 61.75 -11.63 -16.32
C VAL A 268 61.70 -10.57 -17.42
N SER A 269 60.82 -10.78 -18.40
CA SER A 269 60.33 -9.71 -19.25
C SER A 269 59.04 -9.19 -18.59
N GLY A 270 59.12 -8.07 -17.89
CA GLY A 270 57.97 -7.51 -17.20
C GLY A 270 58.23 -6.19 -16.48
N CYS A 271 57.93 -5.11 -17.20
CA CYS A 271 57.43 -3.81 -16.74
C CYS A 271 57.99 -3.20 -15.44
N PHE A 272 59.07 -2.43 -15.58
CA PHE A 272 59.43 -1.36 -14.63
C PHE A 272 59.61 -0.07 -15.42
N ASP A 273 58.85 0.97 -15.09
CA ASP A 273 59.19 2.33 -15.49
C ASP A 273 60.29 2.89 -14.57
N VAL A 274 61.02 3.88 -15.08
CA VAL A 274 62.26 4.49 -14.51
C VAL A 274 62.12 4.99 -13.06
N PHE A 275 60.92 5.02 -12.50
CA PHE A 275 60.63 5.41 -11.10
C PHE A 275 60.31 4.25 -10.14
N GLY A 276 60.37 3.00 -10.58
CA GLY A 276 60.33 1.84 -9.67
C GLY A 276 58.95 1.53 -9.05
N ASN A 277 57.85 1.93 -9.69
CA ASN A 277 56.50 1.59 -9.24
C ASN A 277 55.92 0.41 -10.04
N MET A 278 55.29 -0.53 -9.32
CA MET A 278 54.65 -1.72 -9.89
C MET A 278 53.30 -1.36 -10.52
N VAL A 279 53.18 -1.52 -11.84
CA VAL A 279 51.90 -1.40 -12.56
C VAL A 279 51.31 -2.80 -12.68
N CYS A 280 50.27 -3.10 -11.90
CA CYS A 280 49.47 -4.30 -12.11
C CYS A 280 48.38 -4.00 -13.15
N ALA A 281 48.38 -4.78 -14.24
CA ALA A 281 47.26 -4.86 -15.17
C ALA A 281 46.14 -5.73 -14.61
#